data_AF-A0A2N5SEU7-F1
#
_entry.id   AF-A0A2N5SEU7-F1
#
_cell.length_a   1.000
_cell.length_b   1.000
_cell.length_c   1.000
_cell.angle_alpha   90.00
_cell.angle_beta   90.00
_cell.angle_gamma   90.00
#
_symmetry.space_group_name_H-M   'P 1'
#
loop_
_entity.id
_entity.type
_entity.pdbx_description
1 polymer ?
#
loop_
_entity_poly.entity_id
_entity_poly.type
_entity_poly.pdbx_seq_one_letter_code
_entity_poly.pdbx_strand_id
1 'polypeptide(L)'
;MTGWFTETILAEDDIRKRTHTLKFLIKLGFKLLEMQNYNALMSVMSALNSSTILRLKRTWEGLGNKARMLFDTMNNAVSHQRNYAKYRAALRQAQTPCIPFLGVYLTDMTFCHEGNPNYRSSPHLPGVQLINFDKYQKMTKIMNELERFQAPFHFVEVPKIAAYIRHSMDNLSSSQDSSANDLYQRSLQIEPREPSSPFLFDFHLVLFVDRRFLLSPCLHTTDTPLSTQTAPTPRRRGQLLALSTAITYKHLKRPRTDFVVTKRRLGEPVGGFLAVSSSALDVHLYGSL
;
A
#
# COMPACT_ATOMS: atom_id res chain seq x y z
N MET A 1 -18.19 -5.66 1.34
CA MET A 1 -17.17 -6.43 2.09
C MET A 1 -16.35 -5.56 3.06
N THR A 2 -15.46 -4.64 2.61
CA THR A 2 -14.59 -3.84 3.51
C THR A 2 -15.34 -3.08 4.62
N GLY A 3 -16.47 -2.43 4.29
CA GLY A 3 -17.33 -1.75 5.27
C GLY A 3 -17.82 -2.70 6.38
N TRP A 4 -18.31 -3.89 6.00
CA TRP A 4 -18.80 -4.91 6.93
C TRP A 4 -17.75 -5.33 7.95
N PHE A 5 -16.47 -5.48 7.56
CA PHE A 5 -15.40 -5.76 8.51
C PHE A 5 -15.16 -4.62 9.50
N THR A 6 -15.21 -3.37 9.03
CA THR A 6 -15.08 -2.17 9.89
C THR A 6 -16.26 -2.06 10.87
N GLU A 7 -17.50 -2.17 10.37
CA GLU A 7 -18.73 -2.12 11.18
C GLU A 7 -18.81 -3.28 12.18
N THR A 8 -18.42 -4.49 11.80
CA THR A 8 -18.41 -5.65 12.71
C THR A 8 -17.46 -5.43 13.90
N ILE A 9 -16.39 -4.64 13.75
CA ILE A 9 -15.53 -4.22 14.88
C ILE A 9 -16.20 -3.08 15.68
N LEU A 10 -16.86 -2.13 15.02
CA LEU A 10 -17.50 -0.95 15.65
C LEU A 10 -18.89 -1.22 16.25
N ALA A 11 -19.49 -2.37 15.99
CA ALA A 11 -20.71 -2.83 16.64
C ALA A 11 -20.47 -3.25 18.10
N GLU A 12 -19.24 -3.61 18.46
CA GLU A 12 -18.88 -4.11 19.79
C GLU A 12 -18.39 -2.99 20.72
N ASP A 13 -19.26 -2.46 21.58
CA ASP A 13 -18.88 -1.50 22.63
C ASP A 13 -17.92 -2.10 23.68
N ASP A 14 -18.11 -3.37 24.03
CA ASP A 14 -17.23 -4.07 24.98
C ASP A 14 -15.85 -4.34 24.36
N ILE A 15 -14.79 -3.84 25.02
CA ILE A 15 -13.41 -3.95 24.56
C ILE A 15 -12.92 -5.40 24.43
N ARG A 16 -13.40 -6.34 25.26
CA ARG A 16 -12.97 -7.74 25.23
C ARG A 16 -13.59 -8.45 24.02
N LYS A 17 -14.88 -8.22 23.76
CA LYS A 17 -15.57 -8.69 22.55
C LYS A 17 -14.95 -8.06 21.29
N ARG A 18 -14.78 -6.74 21.26
CA ARG A 18 -14.16 -6.03 20.12
C ARG A 18 -12.74 -6.53 19.81
N THR A 19 -11.94 -6.79 20.84
CA THR A 19 -10.61 -7.42 20.70
C THR A 19 -10.71 -8.85 20.18
N HIS A 20 -11.71 -9.63 20.60
CA HIS A 20 -11.98 -10.96 20.05
C HIS A 20 -12.33 -10.90 18.56
N THR A 21 -13.23 -10.00 18.16
CA THR A 21 -13.64 -9.77 16.77
C THR A 21 -12.46 -9.35 15.90
N LEU A 22 -11.65 -8.39 16.35
CA LEU A 22 -10.42 -7.98 15.68
C LEU A 22 -9.44 -9.17 15.50
N LYS A 23 -9.26 -9.97 16.55
CA LYS A 23 -8.41 -11.19 16.54
C LYS A 23 -8.97 -12.29 15.63
N PHE A 24 -10.29 -12.38 15.47
CA PHE A 24 -10.94 -13.29 14.52
C PHE A 24 -10.70 -12.83 13.07
N LEU A 25 -10.90 -11.55 12.77
CA LEU A 25 -10.66 -11.00 11.43
C LEU A 25 -9.19 -11.10 11.00
N ILE A 26 -8.24 -10.95 11.93
CA ILE A 26 -6.81 -11.22 11.67
C ILE A 26 -6.56 -12.69 11.30
N LYS A 27 -7.21 -13.65 11.98
CA LYS A 27 -7.12 -15.08 11.61
C LYS A 27 -7.78 -15.36 10.25
N LEU A 28 -8.93 -14.76 9.98
CA LEU A 28 -9.64 -14.88 8.70
C LEU A 28 -8.77 -14.39 7.54
N GLY A 29 -8.21 -13.19 7.66
CA GLY A 29 -7.25 -12.66 6.69
C GLY A 29 -6.07 -13.60 6.48
N PHE A 30 -5.47 -14.14 7.56
CA PHE A 30 -4.35 -15.07 7.42
C PHE A 30 -4.76 -16.36 6.70
N LYS A 31 -5.97 -16.87 6.92
CA LYS A 31 -6.49 -18.03 6.18
C LYS A 31 -6.76 -17.71 4.71
N LEU A 32 -7.20 -16.49 4.40
CA LEU A 32 -7.33 -16.01 3.01
C LEU A 32 -5.96 -15.89 2.31
N LEU A 33 -4.90 -15.53 3.04
CA LEU A 33 -3.52 -15.55 2.54
C LEU A 33 -3.04 -16.98 2.23
N GLU A 34 -3.26 -17.94 3.14
CA GLU A 34 -2.95 -19.37 2.88
C GLU A 34 -3.71 -19.91 1.66
N MET A 35 -4.97 -19.48 1.48
CA MET A 35 -5.83 -19.86 0.35
C MET A 35 -5.57 -19.07 -0.94
N GLN A 36 -4.58 -18.18 -0.96
CA GLN A 36 -4.27 -17.30 -2.11
C GLN A 36 -5.49 -16.48 -2.59
N ASN A 37 -6.43 -16.17 -1.68
CA ASN A 37 -7.56 -15.29 -1.94
C ASN A 37 -7.18 -13.84 -1.60
N TYR A 38 -6.39 -13.25 -2.48
CA TYR A 38 -5.86 -11.90 -2.33
C TYR A 38 -6.95 -10.83 -2.40
N ASN A 39 -8.05 -11.05 -3.12
CA ASN A 39 -9.15 -10.08 -3.21
C ASN A 39 -9.89 -9.88 -1.87
N ALA A 40 -10.24 -10.97 -1.19
CA ALA A 40 -10.84 -10.89 0.14
C ALA A 40 -9.81 -10.49 1.22
N LEU A 41 -8.55 -10.94 1.10
CA LEU A 41 -7.46 -10.50 1.98
C LEU A 41 -7.24 -8.98 1.92
N MET A 42 -7.22 -8.38 0.71
CA MET A 42 -7.15 -6.92 0.56
C MET A 42 -8.34 -6.24 1.25
N SER A 43 -9.56 -6.78 1.11
CA SER A 43 -10.75 -6.26 1.79
C SER A 43 -10.63 -6.28 3.33
N VAL A 44 -10.07 -7.36 3.91
CA VAL A 44 -9.74 -7.41 5.35
C VAL A 44 -8.67 -6.38 5.70
N MET A 45 -7.56 -6.35 4.96
CA MET A 45 -6.42 -5.48 5.26
C MET A 45 -6.76 -3.99 5.10
N SER A 46 -7.62 -3.60 4.16
CA SER A 46 -8.13 -2.23 4.03
C SER A 46 -9.01 -1.81 5.21
N ALA A 47 -9.81 -2.72 5.78
CA ALA A 47 -10.58 -2.43 6.99
C ALA A 47 -9.66 -2.28 8.21
N LEU A 48 -8.72 -3.21 8.40
CA LEU A 48 -7.79 -3.21 9.54
C LEU A 48 -6.77 -2.04 9.49
N ASN A 49 -6.29 -1.66 8.30
CA ASN A 49 -5.42 -0.49 8.09
C ASN A 49 -6.18 0.84 7.97
N SER A 50 -7.52 0.85 8.12
CA SER A 50 -8.27 2.12 8.11
C SER A 50 -7.90 3.00 9.31
N SER A 51 -7.92 4.32 9.13
CA SER A 51 -7.68 5.28 10.22
C SER A 51 -8.67 5.11 11.38
N THR A 52 -9.89 4.67 11.06
CA THR A 52 -10.98 4.32 11.98
C THR A 52 -10.65 3.16 12.90
N ILE A 53 -10.00 2.09 12.40
CA ILE A 53 -9.64 0.92 13.21
C ILE A 53 -8.24 1.05 13.83
N LEU A 54 -7.25 1.59 13.11
CA LEU A 54 -5.86 1.77 13.61
C LEU A 54 -5.76 2.71 14.83
N ARG A 55 -6.78 3.51 15.10
CA ARG A 55 -6.83 4.42 16.25
C ARG A 55 -7.36 3.81 17.55
N LEU A 56 -7.95 2.61 17.51
CA LEU A 56 -8.52 1.90 18.67
C LEU A 56 -7.41 1.25 19.53
N LYS A 57 -6.51 2.07 20.10
CA LYS A 57 -5.26 1.61 20.71
C LYS A 57 -5.48 0.57 21.79
N ARG A 58 -6.49 0.75 22.65
CA ARG A 58 -6.80 -0.17 23.75
C ARG A 58 -7.27 -1.55 23.21
N THR A 59 -8.02 -1.55 22.11
CA THR A 59 -8.39 -2.80 21.38
C THR A 59 -7.16 -3.49 20.77
N TRP A 60 -6.24 -2.74 20.14
CA TRP A 60 -5.02 -3.31 19.58
C TRP A 60 -4.08 -3.83 20.68
N GLU A 61 -3.99 -3.16 21.84
CA GLU A 61 -3.24 -3.58 23.02
C GLU A 61 -3.69 -4.96 23.53
N GLY A 62 -4.99 -5.25 23.54
CA GLY A 62 -5.54 -6.57 23.86
C GLY A 62 -5.12 -7.73 22.92
N LEU A 63 -4.48 -7.44 21.78
CA LEU A 63 -3.94 -8.47 20.88
C LEU A 63 -2.57 -8.98 21.36
N GLY A 64 -2.56 -10.20 21.92
CA GLY A 64 -1.32 -10.92 22.21
C GLY A 64 -0.50 -11.27 20.95
N ASN A 65 0.83 -11.35 21.14
CA ASN A 65 1.86 -11.35 20.09
C ASN A 65 1.59 -12.22 18.86
N LYS A 66 1.03 -13.43 19.01
CA LYS A 66 0.71 -14.30 17.87
C LYS A 66 -0.24 -13.65 16.87
N ALA A 67 -1.23 -12.87 17.31
CA ALA A 67 -2.14 -12.16 16.40
C ALA A 67 -1.42 -11.04 15.64
N ARG A 68 -0.56 -10.27 16.32
CA ARG A 68 0.25 -9.20 15.71
C ARG A 68 1.16 -9.74 14.61
N MET A 69 1.89 -10.83 14.86
CA MET A 69 2.76 -11.45 13.85
C MET A 69 2.01 -11.94 12.59
N LEU A 70 0.76 -12.43 12.72
CA LEU A 70 -0.07 -12.77 11.56
C LEU A 70 -0.48 -11.52 10.78
N PHE A 71 -0.85 -10.44 11.48
CA PHE A 71 -1.16 -9.15 10.87
C PHE A 71 0.05 -8.54 10.13
N ASP A 72 1.22 -8.53 10.74
CA ASP A 72 2.46 -8.05 10.12
C ASP A 72 2.84 -8.87 8.88
N THR A 73 2.61 -10.18 8.93
CA THR A 73 2.85 -11.11 7.80
C THR A 73 1.90 -10.80 6.63
N MET A 74 0.62 -10.58 6.89
CA MET A 74 -0.34 -10.15 5.86
C MET A 74 0.04 -8.78 5.28
N ASN A 75 0.32 -7.79 6.13
CA ASN A 75 0.67 -6.43 5.72
C ASN A 75 1.96 -6.40 4.87
N ASN A 76 2.91 -7.29 5.17
CA ASN A 76 4.11 -7.52 4.37
C ASN A 76 3.80 -8.20 3.02
N ALA A 77 2.85 -9.13 2.96
CA ALA A 77 2.49 -9.88 1.75
C ALA A 77 1.72 -9.02 0.73
N VAL A 78 0.70 -8.27 1.17
CA VAL A 78 -0.11 -7.40 0.30
C VAL A 78 0.38 -5.94 0.22
N SER A 79 1.59 -5.68 0.71
CA SER A 79 2.24 -4.37 0.71
C SER A 79 2.14 -3.64 -0.64
N HIS A 80 1.64 -2.40 -0.61
CA HIS A 80 1.57 -1.50 -1.77
C HIS A 80 2.96 -1.02 -2.27
N GLN A 81 4.04 -1.22 -1.49
CA GLN A 81 5.35 -0.64 -1.81
C GLN A 81 5.90 -1.12 -3.17
N ARG A 82 6.52 -0.20 -3.92
CA ARG A 82 7.07 -0.40 -5.27
C ARG A 82 6.04 -0.99 -6.27
N ASN A 83 4.82 -0.45 -6.28
CA ASN A 83 3.69 -0.97 -7.08
C ASN A 83 3.46 -2.47 -6.81
N TYR A 84 3.12 -2.79 -5.55
CA TYR A 84 2.77 -4.14 -5.11
C TYR A 84 3.84 -5.22 -5.39
N ALA A 85 5.13 -4.88 -5.36
CA ALA A 85 6.19 -5.75 -5.88
C ALA A 85 6.24 -7.16 -5.25
N LYS A 86 5.93 -7.28 -3.95
CA LYS A 86 5.87 -8.58 -3.24
C LYS A 86 4.66 -9.41 -3.68
N TYR A 87 3.48 -8.80 -3.71
CA TYR A 87 2.24 -9.43 -4.18
C TYR A 87 2.35 -9.89 -5.65
N ARG A 88 2.89 -9.05 -6.54
CA ARG A 88 3.16 -9.42 -7.95
C ARG A 88 4.20 -10.53 -8.10
N ALA A 89 5.18 -10.63 -7.18
CA ALA A 89 6.11 -11.75 -7.15
C ALA A 89 5.42 -13.05 -6.74
N ALA A 90 4.54 -13.01 -5.72
CA ALA A 90 3.73 -14.14 -5.30
C ALA A 90 2.77 -14.62 -6.41
N LEU A 91 2.02 -13.73 -7.06
CA LEU A 91 1.11 -14.09 -8.16
C LEU A 91 1.79 -14.86 -9.31
N ARG A 92 3.00 -14.45 -9.71
CA ARG A 92 3.74 -15.14 -10.77
C ARG A 92 4.19 -16.56 -10.37
N GLN A 93 4.27 -16.84 -9.07
CA GLN A 93 4.58 -18.16 -8.51
C GLN A 93 3.32 -18.92 -8.07
N ALA A 94 2.18 -18.25 -7.95
CA ALA A 94 0.90 -18.81 -7.55
C ALA A 94 0.45 -19.92 -8.51
N GLN A 95 -0.18 -20.94 -7.93
CA GLN A 95 -0.85 -22.02 -8.64
C GLN A 95 -2.36 -21.86 -8.47
N THR A 96 -3.13 -22.47 -9.37
CA THR A 96 -4.59 -22.50 -9.26
C THR A 96 -5.03 -23.52 -8.20
N PRO A 97 -6.13 -23.27 -7.47
CA PRO A 97 -6.98 -22.08 -7.52
C PRO A 97 -6.43 -20.91 -6.66
N CYS A 98 -6.60 -19.68 -7.15
CA CYS A 98 -6.11 -18.44 -6.54
C CYS A 98 -7.06 -17.30 -6.96
N ILE A 99 -7.32 -16.31 -6.09
CA ILE A 99 -8.16 -15.15 -6.42
C ILE A 99 -7.30 -13.87 -6.36
N PRO A 100 -6.81 -13.34 -7.49
CA PRO A 100 -6.09 -12.08 -7.52
C PRO A 100 -7.00 -10.91 -7.09
N PHE A 101 -6.41 -9.92 -6.42
CA PHE A 101 -7.01 -8.61 -6.25
C PHE A 101 -7.05 -7.86 -7.59
N LEU A 102 -8.27 -7.70 -8.11
CA LEU A 102 -8.55 -7.20 -9.46
C LEU A 102 -8.08 -5.75 -9.69
N GLY A 103 -8.03 -4.92 -8.64
CA GLY A 103 -7.61 -3.52 -8.73
C GLY A 103 -6.21 -3.31 -9.32
N VAL A 104 -5.29 -4.28 -9.16
CA VAL A 104 -3.96 -4.23 -9.78
C VAL A 104 -4.02 -4.47 -11.29
N TYR A 105 -4.80 -5.46 -11.74
CA TYR A 105 -4.99 -5.75 -13.17
C TYR A 105 -5.72 -4.61 -13.89
N LEU A 106 -6.73 -4.02 -13.25
CA LEU A 106 -7.41 -2.81 -13.76
C LEU A 106 -6.44 -1.62 -13.86
N THR A 107 -5.62 -1.38 -12.84
CA THR A 107 -4.61 -0.30 -12.86
C THR A 107 -3.63 -0.47 -14.02
N ASP A 108 -3.10 -1.69 -14.21
CA ASP A 108 -2.18 -1.98 -15.33
C ASP A 108 -2.86 -1.86 -16.69
N MET A 109 -4.14 -2.22 -16.78
CA MET A 109 -4.93 -2.09 -18.01
C MET A 109 -5.19 -0.63 -18.36
N THR A 110 -5.54 0.22 -17.39
CA THR A 110 -5.68 1.67 -17.58
C THR A 110 -4.37 2.30 -18.03
N PHE A 111 -3.25 2.02 -17.35
CA PHE A 111 -1.93 2.51 -17.78
C PHE A 111 -1.54 2.01 -19.17
N CYS A 112 -1.89 0.78 -19.54
CA CYS A 112 -1.68 0.27 -20.89
C CYS A 112 -2.60 0.94 -21.93
N HIS A 113 -3.84 1.26 -21.56
CA HIS A 113 -4.79 1.91 -22.45
C HIS A 113 -4.42 3.38 -22.70
N GLU A 114 -4.12 4.15 -21.64
CA GLU A 114 -3.82 5.58 -21.74
C GLU A 114 -2.39 5.83 -22.23
N GLY A 115 -1.42 5.04 -21.75
CA GLY A 115 0.01 5.20 -22.07
C GLY A 115 0.43 4.71 -23.46
N ASN A 116 -0.49 4.26 -24.32
CA ASN A 116 -0.20 3.81 -25.68
C ASN A 116 -1.28 4.35 -26.64
N PRO A 117 -0.94 5.02 -27.76
CA PRO A 117 -1.93 5.48 -28.73
C PRO A 117 -2.57 4.30 -29.47
N ASN A 118 -3.81 4.47 -29.96
CA ASN A 118 -4.53 3.45 -30.74
C ASN A 118 -3.87 3.19 -32.11
N TYR A 119 -3.21 4.21 -32.66
CA TYR A 119 -2.55 4.19 -33.97
C TYR A 119 -1.08 4.61 -33.86
N ARG A 120 -0.29 4.22 -34.85
CA ARG A 120 1.10 4.65 -35.06
C ARG A 120 1.33 4.98 -36.53
N SER A 121 2.21 5.92 -36.84
CA SER A 121 2.61 6.19 -38.23
C SER A 121 3.27 4.95 -38.86
N SER A 122 3.00 4.70 -40.15
CA SER A 122 3.69 3.64 -40.89
C SER A 122 5.18 3.98 -41.06
N PRO A 123 6.11 3.05 -40.76
CA PRO A 123 7.54 3.27 -40.99
C PRO A 123 7.94 3.21 -42.47
N HIS A 124 7.03 2.78 -43.35
CA HIS A 124 7.29 2.62 -44.79
C HIS A 124 6.43 3.53 -45.69
N LEU A 125 5.34 4.11 -45.17
CA LEU A 125 4.39 4.91 -45.94
C LEU A 125 4.08 6.23 -45.20
N PRO A 126 4.74 7.35 -45.56
CA PRO A 126 4.46 8.66 -44.96
C PRO A 126 2.97 9.03 -45.00
N GLY A 127 2.48 9.63 -43.92
CA GLY A 127 1.06 10.02 -43.78
C GLY A 127 0.09 8.89 -43.43
N VAL A 128 0.44 7.62 -43.67
CA VAL A 128 -0.43 6.47 -43.34
C VAL A 128 -0.36 6.15 -41.85
N GLN A 129 -1.52 6.04 -41.20
CA GLN A 129 -1.64 5.51 -39.84
C GLN A 129 -1.96 4.01 -39.87
N LEU A 130 -1.33 3.24 -38.96
CA LEU A 130 -1.53 1.82 -38.74
C LEU A 130 -2.06 1.57 -37.33
N ILE A 131 -2.86 0.52 -37.14
CA ILE A 131 -3.27 0.08 -35.80
C ILE A 131 -2.03 -0.26 -34.96
N ASN A 132 -1.98 0.24 -33.72
CA ASN A 132 -0.88 -0.03 -32.81
C ASN A 132 -1.04 -1.41 -32.13
N PHE A 133 -0.78 -2.48 -32.88
CA PHE A 133 -0.89 -3.87 -32.37
C PHE A 133 -0.14 -4.10 -31.06
N ASP A 134 0.98 -3.43 -30.83
CA ASP A 134 1.77 -3.53 -29.59
C ASP A 134 0.96 -3.11 -28.35
N LYS A 135 0.02 -2.16 -28.48
CA LYS A 135 -0.92 -1.78 -27.40
C LYS A 135 -1.82 -2.96 -27.05
N TYR A 136 -2.49 -3.51 -28.05
CA TYR A 136 -3.46 -4.59 -27.85
C TYR A 136 -2.77 -5.87 -27.37
N GLN A 137 -1.58 -6.22 -27.88
CA GLN A 137 -0.78 -7.33 -27.38
C GLN A 137 -0.38 -7.18 -25.89
N LYS A 138 -0.10 -5.96 -25.41
CA LYS A 138 0.14 -5.72 -23.98
C LYS A 138 -1.13 -5.93 -23.16
N MET A 139 -2.28 -5.41 -23.63
CA MET A 139 -3.58 -5.59 -22.95
C MET A 139 -4.01 -7.07 -22.90
N THR A 140 -3.84 -7.82 -23.99
CA THR A 140 -4.09 -9.27 -24.04
C THR A 140 -3.22 -10.03 -23.04
N LYS A 141 -1.93 -9.69 -22.90
CA LYS A 141 -1.07 -10.33 -21.88
C LYS A 141 -1.60 -10.17 -20.44
N ILE A 142 -2.19 -9.01 -20.12
CA ILE A 142 -2.82 -8.75 -18.82
C ILE A 142 -4.10 -9.60 -18.66
N MET A 143 -4.93 -9.71 -19.71
CA MET A 143 -6.13 -10.56 -19.70
C MET A 143 -5.78 -12.04 -19.52
N ASN A 144 -4.85 -12.57 -20.31
CA ASN A 144 -4.48 -13.99 -20.27
C ASN A 144 -3.86 -14.38 -18.92
N GLU A 145 -3.16 -13.47 -18.24
CA GLU A 145 -2.66 -13.71 -16.87
C GLU A 145 -3.81 -13.76 -15.85
N LEU A 146 -4.86 -12.96 -16.02
CA LEU A 146 -6.05 -12.98 -15.17
C LEU A 146 -6.94 -14.22 -15.45
N GLU A 147 -7.10 -14.59 -16.71
CA GLU A 147 -7.84 -15.78 -17.17
C GLU A 147 -7.27 -17.08 -16.59
N ARG A 148 -5.93 -17.19 -16.52
CA ARG A 148 -5.21 -18.30 -15.87
C ARG A 148 -5.71 -18.58 -14.43
N PHE A 149 -6.22 -17.59 -13.71
CA PHE A 149 -6.70 -17.75 -12.34
C PHE A 149 -8.18 -18.14 -12.22
N GLN A 150 -8.94 -18.24 -13.32
CA GLN A 150 -10.38 -18.57 -13.32
C GLN A 150 -10.66 -20.07 -13.11
N ALA A 151 -9.82 -20.76 -12.34
CA ALA A 151 -10.03 -22.15 -11.95
C ALA A 151 -10.92 -22.26 -10.70
N PRO A 152 -11.85 -23.24 -10.64
CA PRO A 152 -12.77 -23.38 -9.51
C PRO A 152 -12.06 -23.83 -8.22
N PHE A 153 -12.58 -23.39 -7.09
CA PHE A 153 -12.20 -23.91 -5.77
C PHE A 153 -13.04 -25.14 -5.43
N HIS A 154 -12.38 -26.22 -5.03
CA HIS A 154 -13.02 -27.47 -4.60
C HIS A 154 -13.50 -27.39 -3.13
N PHE A 155 -14.38 -26.41 -2.85
CA PHE A 155 -15.01 -26.25 -1.53
C PHE A 155 -16.49 -26.65 -1.59
N VAL A 156 -16.96 -27.32 -0.54
CA VAL A 156 -18.39 -27.59 -0.34
C VAL A 156 -19.04 -26.32 0.21
N GLU A 157 -20.01 -25.76 -0.50
CA GLU A 157 -20.82 -24.65 0.03
C GLU A 157 -21.64 -25.15 1.23
N VAL A 158 -21.70 -24.33 2.29
CA VAL A 158 -22.64 -24.52 3.40
C VAL A 158 -23.75 -23.47 3.23
N PRO A 159 -24.94 -23.81 2.67
CA PRO A 159 -25.90 -22.80 2.20
C PRO A 159 -26.37 -21.83 3.29
N LYS A 160 -26.47 -22.29 4.53
CA LYS A 160 -26.82 -21.45 5.70
C LYS A 160 -25.77 -20.35 5.96
N ILE A 161 -24.48 -20.67 5.80
CA ILE A 161 -23.38 -19.72 5.98
C ILE A 161 -23.31 -18.76 4.79
N ALA A 162 -23.46 -19.27 3.57
CA ALA A 162 -23.47 -18.43 2.37
C ALA A 162 -24.66 -17.46 2.33
N ALA A 163 -25.85 -17.90 2.72
CA ALA A 163 -27.04 -17.05 2.85
C ALA A 163 -26.87 -15.97 3.94
N TYR A 164 -26.32 -16.35 5.11
CA TYR A 164 -25.99 -15.39 6.16
C TYR A 164 -24.98 -14.32 5.68
N ILE A 165 -23.88 -14.73 5.05
CA ILE A 165 -22.84 -13.82 4.55
C ILE A 165 -23.37 -12.87 3.47
N ARG A 166 -24.26 -13.36 2.57
CA ARG A 166 -24.94 -12.52 1.58
C ARG A 166 -25.82 -11.47 2.27
N HIS A 167 -26.82 -11.91 3.05
CA HIS A 167 -27.71 -11.03 3.80
C HIS A 167 -26.97 -10.00 4.68
N SER A 168 -25.87 -10.38 5.34
CA SER A 168 -25.04 -9.45 6.11
C SER A 168 -24.30 -8.39 5.26
N MET A 169 -24.02 -8.65 3.98
CA MET A 169 -23.45 -7.63 3.06
C MET A 169 -24.53 -6.85 2.29
N ASP A 170 -25.67 -7.46 2.03
CA ASP A 170 -26.81 -6.82 1.37
C ASP A 170 -27.40 -5.73 2.27
N ASN A 171 -27.57 -6.01 3.57
CA ASN A 171 -28.09 -5.05 4.55
C ASN A 171 -27.21 -3.80 4.69
N LEU A 172 -25.87 -3.94 4.57
CA LEU A 172 -24.96 -2.80 4.51
C LEU A 172 -25.13 -1.96 3.24
N SER A 173 -25.47 -2.62 2.13
CA SER A 173 -25.63 -1.98 0.82
C SER A 173 -26.91 -1.15 0.77
N SER A 174 -27.93 -1.52 1.56
CA SER A 174 -29.10 -0.67 1.83
C SER A 174 -28.83 0.47 2.83
N SER A 175 -27.92 0.32 3.79
CA SER A 175 -27.57 1.37 4.76
C SER A 175 -26.48 2.32 4.23
N GLN A 176 -26.73 2.97 3.08
CA GLN A 176 -25.77 3.90 2.46
C GLN A 176 -25.37 5.09 3.35
N ASP A 177 -26.15 5.39 4.40
CA ASP A 177 -25.90 6.47 5.36
C ASP A 177 -24.70 6.24 6.30
N SER A 178 -24.13 5.02 6.36
CA SER A 178 -22.92 4.76 7.16
C SER A 178 -21.65 5.27 6.46
N SER A 179 -21.51 6.59 6.38
CA SER A 179 -20.38 7.21 5.69
C SER A 179 -19.05 6.93 6.40
N ALA A 180 -17.94 7.14 5.69
CA ALA A 180 -16.60 7.04 6.27
C ALA A 180 -16.37 8.00 7.46
N ASN A 181 -17.13 9.10 7.55
CA ASN A 181 -17.14 9.97 8.71
C ASN A 181 -17.87 9.31 9.90
N ASP A 182 -19.03 8.71 9.69
CA ASP A 182 -19.86 8.16 10.77
C ASP A 182 -19.21 6.93 11.42
N LEU A 183 -18.56 6.09 10.61
CA LEU A 183 -17.68 5.02 11.13
C LEU A 183 -16.53 5.59 11.97
N TYR A 184 -15.95 6.72 11.58
CA TYR A 184 -14.92 7.41 12.35
C TYR A 184 -15.48 8.02 13.66
N GLN A 185 -16.66 8.65 13.63
CA GLN A 185 -17.34 9.16 14.82
C GLN A 185 -17.71 8.03 15.80
N ARG A 186 -18.24 6.91 15.30
CA ARG A 186 -18.51 5.72 16.11
C ARG A 186 -17.23 5.19 16.78
N SER A 187 -16.09 5.19 16.08
CA SER A 187 -14.81 4.85 16.70
C SER A 187 -14.41 5.80 17.84
N LEU A 188 -14.70 7.11 17.70
CA LEU A 188 -14.42 8.14 18.72
C LEU A 188 -15.33 7.99 19.95
N GLN A 189 -16.56 7.51 19.78
CA GLN A 189 -17.46 7.18 20.89
C GLN A 189 -16.94 5.98 21.70
N ILE A 190 -16.52 4.92 21.00
CA ILE A 190 -16.09 3.64 21.59
C ILE A 190 -14.73 3.76 22.31
N GLU A 191 -13.77 4.43 21.68
CA GLU A 191 -12.50 4.83 22.31
C GLU A 191 -12.28 6.31 22.00
N PRO A 192 -12.57 7.22 22.95
CA PRO A 192 -12.25 8.64 22.83
C PRO A 192 -10.76 8.90 22.55
N ARG A 193 -10.44 10.13 22.15
CA ARG A 193 -9.04 10.58 22.20
C ARG A 193 -8.69 10.80 23.68
N GLU A 194 -7.55 10.27 24.12
CA GLU A 194 -7.01 10.65 25.43
C GLU A 194 -6.87 12.18 25.47
N PRO A 195 -7.28 12.86 26.56
CA PRO A 195 -7.08 14.30 26.68
C PRO A 195 -5.57 14.57 26.68
N SER A 196 -5.12 15.45 25.78
CA SER A 196 -3.72 15.89 25.76
C SER A 196 -3.38 16.54 27.10
N SER A 197 -2.59 15.86 27.92
CA SER A 197 -2.14 16.36 29.21
C SER A 197 -1.42 17.71 29.01
N PRO A 198 -1.91 18.82 29.59
CA PRO A 198 -1.36 20.15 29.29
C PRO A 198 0.11 20.35 29.69
N PHE A 199 0.66 19.45 30.53
CA PHE A 199 2.01 19.53 31.06
C PHE A 199 2.70 18.17 31.11
N LEU A 200 3.43 17.82 30.05
CA LEU A 200 4.81 17.30 30.08
C LEU A 200 5.29 16.99 28.65
N PHE A 201 6.40 17.61 28.24
CA PHE A 201 7.07 17.28 26.97
C PHE A 201 7.90 16.00 27.13
N ASP A 202 7.25 14.85 27.07
CA ASP A 202 7.95 13.57 26.99
C ASP A 202 8.50 13.35 25.57
N PHE A 203 9.79 13.64 25.40
CA PHE A 203 10.50 13.50 24.12
C PHE A 203 10.81 12.04 23.74
N HIS A 204 10.34 11.03 24.50
CA HIS A 204 10.76 9.64 24.37
C HIS A 204 9.80 8.73 23.54
N LEU A 205 9.03 9.26 22.57
CA LEU A 205 8.14 8.43 21.72
C LEU A 205 8.33 8.50 20.19
N VAL A 206 9.42 9.08 19.69
CA VAL A 206 9.77 9.07 18.25
C VAL A 206 10.87 8.06 17.93
N LEU A 207 10.69 6.80 18.36
CA LEU A 207 11.62 5.68 18.09
C LEU A 207 10.95 4.36 17.71
N PHE A 208 9.65 4.36 17.39
CA PHE A 208 8.92 3.16 16.92
C PHE A 208 8.55 3.19 15.42
N VAL A 209 9.38 3.83 14.60
CA VAL A 209 9.45 3.60 13.15
C VAL A 209 10.92 3.45 12.76
N ASP A 210 11.20 2.38 12.01
CA ASP A 210 12.49 1.96 11.45
C ASP A 210 13.69 1.80 12.40
N ARG A 211 14.04 0.54 12.69
CA ARG A 211 15.29 0.15 13.37
C ARG A 211 16.15 -0.77 12.48
N ARG A 212 16.29 -0.46 11.19
CA ARG A 212 17.14 -1.19 10.22
C ARG A 212 18.25 -0.38 9.54
N PHE A 213 18.67 0.75 10.11
CA PHE A 213 19.92 1.42 9.69
C PHE A 213 20.66 2.11 10.86
N LEU A 214 21.52 1.35 11.55
CA LEU A 214 22.76 1.88 12.16
C LEU A 214 23.86 0.82 12.08
N LEU A 215 25.10 1.29 11.96
CA LEU A 215 26.30 0.48 11.69
C LEU A 215 26.97 -0.01 12.98
N SER A 216 27.71 -1.11 12.89
CA SER A 216 28.56 -1.62 13.98
C SER A 216 29.69 -0.62 14.32
N PRO A 217 29.92 -0.29 15.60
CA PRO A 217 31.09 0.47 16.01
C PRO A 217 32.30 -0.47 16.20
N CYS A 218 33.33 -0.32 15.35
CA CYS A 218 34.64 -0.94 15.60
C CYS A 218 35.42 -0.12 16.62
N LEU A 219 35.67 -0.68 17.80
CA LEU A 219 36.51 -0.07 18.83
C LEU A 219 38.00 -0.14 18.43
N HIS A 220 38.77 0.87 18.82
CA HIS A 220 40.23 0.85 18.79
C HIS A 220 40.80 0.29 20.11
N THR A 221 41.87 -0.49 20.00
CA THR A 221 42.94 -0.58 21.01
C THR A 221 44.29 -0.48 20.29
N THR A 222 45.32 -0.03 21.00
CA THR A 222 46.65 0.28 20.47
C THR A 222 47.56 -0.95 20.41
N ASP A 223 48.67 -0.88 19.65
CA ASP A 223 50.02 -0.76 20.23
C ASP A 223 51.12 -0.63 19.14
N THR A 224 52.27 -0.07 19.54
CA THR A 224 53.48 0.27 18.76
C THR A 224 54.65 -0.68 19.14
N PRO A 225 55.90 -0.60 18.59
CA PRO A 225 56.62 0.45 17.83
C PRO A 225 57.02 0.00 16.40
N LEU A 226 58.02 0.51 15.64
CA LEU A 226 59.20 1.41 15.76
C LEU A 226 59.37 2.11 14.36
N SER A 227 60.37 2.91 13.95
CA SER A 227 61.69 3.30 14.49
C SER A 227 62.25 4.63 13.94
N THR A 228 63.29 5.15 14.62
CA THR A 228 64.44 5.93 14.11
C THR A 228 64.31 7.13 13.14
N GLN A 229 64.67 8.31 13.67
CA GLN A 229 65.53 9.36 13.07
C GLN A 229 64.92 10.25 11.95
N THR A 230 65.20 11.57 11.83
CA THR A 230 66.13 12.49 12.54
C THR A 230 65.59 13.95 12.60
N ALA A 231 66.24 14.84 13.36
CA ALA A 231 65.91 16.28 13.54
C ALA A 231 66.86 17.20 12.68
N PRO A 232 66.84 18.58 12.68
CA PRO A 232 66.35 19.53 13.70
C PRO A 232 65.59 20.82 13.21
N THR A 233 65.45 21.80 14.11
CA THR A 233 64.69 23.08 14.07
C THR A 233 65.59 24.30 13.67
N PRO A 234 65.25 25.64 13.75
CA PRO A 234 64.13 26.34 14.42
C PRO A 234 63.57 27.70 13.86
N ARG A 235 62.53 28.26 14.56
CA ARG A 235 62.05 29.70 14.58
C ARG A 235 61.42 30.26 13.27
N ARG A 236 60.33 31.07 13.26
CA ARG A 236 59.87 32.17 14.16
C ARG A 236 58.32 32.40 14.08
N ARG A 237 57.79 33.42 14.79
CA ARG A 237 56.34 33.80 14.87
C ARG A 237 55.80 34.47 13.59
N GLY A 238 54.49 34.35 13.30
CA GLY A 238 53.78 35.27 12.37
C GLY A 238 52.29 35.00 12.05
N GLN A 239 51.39 35.69 12.78
CA GLN A 239 50.02 36.13 12.40
C GLN A 239 48.90 35.15 11.94
N LEU A 240 47.65 35.56 12.20
CA LEU A 240 46.41 34.97 11.71
C LEU A 240 46.16 35.34 10.24
N LEU A 241 45.50 34.46 9.49
CA LEU A 241 44.48 34.84 8.50
C LEU A 241 43.49 33.69 8.31
N ALA A 242 42.20 34.01 8.16
CA ALA A 242 41.13 33.01 8.05
C ALA A 242 40.85 32.66 6.58
N LEU A 243 40.71 31.37 6.26
CA LEU A 243 40.15 30.92 4.98
C LEU A 243 39.14 29.80 5.19
N SER A 244 38.02 29.93 4.46
CA SER A 244 36.94 28.95 4.40
C SER A 244 37.32 27.78 3.48
N THR A 245 37.08 26.55 3.92
CA THR A 245 37.32 25.35 3.11
C THR A 245 36.03 24.90 2.44
N ALA A 246 35.81 25.33 1.20
CA ALA A 246 34.78 24.73 0.34
C ALA A 246 35.21 23.31 -0.09
N ILE A 247 34.33 22.32 0.03
CA ILE A 247 34.56 20.97 -0.50
C ILE A 247 33.76 20.78 -1.80
N THR A 248 34.50 20.69 -2.89
CA THR A 248 33.98 20.61 -4.27
C THR A 248 33.36 19.25 -4.58
N TYR A 249 32.06 19.21 -4.85
CA TYR A 249 31.40 18.05 -5.44
C TYR A 249 31.77 17.91 -6.93
N LYS A 250 32.58 16.90 -7.27
CA LYS A 250 32.90 16.55 -8.67
C LYS A 250 31.88 15.56 -9.26
N HIS A 251 31.21 16.01 -10.32
CA HIS A 251 30.36 15.31 -11.28
C HIS A 251 30.06 13.80 -11.11
N LEU A 252 28.77 13.50 -11.00
CA LEU A 252 28.16 12.33 -11.63
C LEU A 252 26.94 12.80 -12.44
N LYS A 253 27.03 12.77 -13.78
CA LYS A 253 25.94 13.20 -14.67
C LYS A 253 24.77 12.21 -14.60
N ARG A 254 23.56 12.71 -14.40
CA ARG A 254 22.30 12.07 -14.84
C ARG A 254 21.53 13.08 -15.70
N PRO A 255 20.81 12.63 -16.75
CA PRO A 255 20.13 13.54 -17.66
C PRO A 255 18.95 14.25 -16.98
N ARG A 256 18.68 15.49 -17.38
CA ARG A 256 17.39 16.15 -17.14
C ARG A 256 16.39 15.64 -18.16
N THR A 257 15.14 15.46 -17.71
CA THR A 257 13.95 15.57 -18.56
C THR A 257 13.23 16.82 -18.10
N ASP A 258 13.25 17.89 -18.90
CA ASP A 258 12.75 19.20 -18.48
C ASP A 258 11.21 19.22 -18.46
N PHE A 259 10.64 19.56 -17.30
CA PHE A 259 9.20 19.82 -17.18
C PHE A 259 8.87 21.21 -17.73
N VAL A 260 8.39 21.26 -18.98
CA VAL A 260 7.89 22.49 -19.59
C VAL A 260 6.55 22.87 -18.98
N VAL A 261 6.56 23.78 -17.99
CA VAL A 261 5.35 24.34 -17.38
C VAL A 261 4.70 25.34 -18.34
N THR A 262 3.74 24.89 -19.13
CA THR A 262 2.91 25.76 -19.99
C THR A 262 1.85 26.48 -19.16
N LYS A 263 2.01 27.80 -19.03
CA LYS A 263 1.10 28.70 -18.31
C LYS A 263 -0.22 28.85 -19.07
N ARG A 264 -1.24 28.05 -18.73
CA ARG A 264 -2.57 28.06 -19.37
C ARG A 264 -3.42 29.25 -18.90
N ARG A 265 -4.32 29.77 -19.76
CA ARG A 265 -5.25 30.88 -19.43
C ARG A 265 -6.39 30.42 -18.52
N LEU A 266 -6.97 31.35 -17.76
CA LEU A 266 -8.30 31.15 -17.15
C LEU A 266 -9.38 31.13 -18.25
N GLY A 267 -10.40 30.28 -18.12
CA GLY A 267 -11.60 30.35 -18.99
C GLY A 267 -12.33 29.05 -19.35
N GLU A 268 -11.90 27.87 -18.92
CA GLU A 268 -12.56 26.59 -19.25
C GLU A 268 -13.10 25.85 -17.99
N PRO A 269 -14.21 25.11 -18.10
CA PRO A 269 -14.88 24.49 -16.96
C PRO A 269 -14.10 23.30 -16.38
N VAL A 270 -14.19 23.11 -15.07
CA VAL A 270 -13.51 22.04 -14.35
C VAL A 270 -14.26 20.72 -14.53
N GLY A 271 -13.74 19.84 -15.40
CA GLY A 271 -14.11 18.42 -15.40
C GLY A 271 -13.69 17.78 -14.08
N GLY A 272 -14.67 17.48 -13.22
CA GLY A 272 -14.42 17.07 -11.84
C GLY A 272 -13.76 15.69 -11.70
N PHE A 273 -12.87 15.55 -10.71
CA PHE A 273 -12.38 14.26 -10.25
C PHE A 273 -13.50 13.48 -9.57
N LEU A 274 -14.20 12.62 -10.33
CA LEU A 274 -15.07 11.60 -9.75
C LEU A 274 -14.22 10.40 -9.30
N ALA A 275 -14.03 10.28 -8.00
CA ALA A 275 -13.57 9.03 -7.40
C ALA A 275 -14.69 7.99 -7.55
N VAL A 276 -14.52 7.05 -8.47
CA VAL A 276 -15.53 6.02 -8.76
C VAL A 276 -15.68 5.07 -7.56
N SER A 277 -16.80 5.17 -6.87
CA SER A 277 -17.21 4.18 -5.86
C SER A 277 -17.43 2.82 -6.52
N SER A 278 -16.94 1.76 -5.88
CA SER A 278 -17.03 0.38 -6.36
C SER A 278 -18.41 -0.23 -6.09
N SER A 279 -19.48 0.45 -6.51
CA SER A 279 -20.87 0.18 -6.07
C SER A 279 -21.94 0.41 -7.14
N ALA A 280 -21.74 -0.10 -8.36
CA ALA A 280 -22.79 -0.41 -9.34
C ALA A 280 -22.22 -1.23 -10.52
N LEU A 281 -22.57 -2.52 -10.62
CA LEU A 281 -22.37 -3.34 -11.82
C LEU A 281 -23.46 -4.42 -11.89
N ASP A 282 -24.68 -4.01 -12.21
CA ASP A 282 -25.72 -4.96 -12.65
C ASP A 282 -25.37 -5.46 -14.06
N VAL A 283 -25.18 -6.77 -14.19
CA VAL A 283 -24.79 -7.42 -15.45
C VAL A 283 -26.03 -7.97 -16.15
N HIS A 284 -26.71 -7.12 -16.91
CA HIS A 284 -27.68 -7.57 -17.91
C HIS A 284 -26.97 -7.88 -19.24
N LEU A 285 -26.68 -9.16 -19.48
CA LEU A 285 -26.15 -9.68 -20.74
C LEU A 285 -26.92 -10.92 -21.20
N TYR A 286 -27.93 -10.71 -22.05
CA TYR A 286 -28.50 -11.72 -22.96
C TYR A 286 -29.37 -11.00 -24.00
N GLY A 287 -29.27 -11.40 -25.29
CA GLY A 287 -30.22 -10.98 -26.32
C GLY A 287 -29.61 -10.56 -27.66
N SER A 288 -29.44 -11.54 -28.55
CA SER A 288 -29.61 -11.46 -30.01
C SER A 288 -29.04 -10.27 -30.81
N LEU A 289 -28.00 -10.55 -31.61
CA LEU A 289 -28.15 -10.69 -33.08
C LEU A 289 -27.02 -11.58 -33.64
#